data_AF-A0A0T2YZQ4-F1
#
_entry.id   AF-A0A0T2YZQ4-F1
#
_cell.length_a   1.000
_cell.length_b   1.000
_cell.length_c   1.000
_cell.angle_alpha   90.00
_cell.angle_beta   90.00
_cell.angle_gamma   90.00
#
_symmetry.space_group_name_H-M   'P 1'
#
loop_
_entity.id
_entity.type
_entity.pdbx_description
1 polymer ?
#
loop_
_entity_poly.entity_id
_entity_poly.type
_entity_poly.pdbx_seq_one_letter_code
_entity_poly.pdbx_strand_id
1 'polypeptide(L)'
;MQVIVLGRDGRPLSDAVVVIEPTSGAKPAAPAPLSTVVTQQKMQFVPGTSVVPVGSRVTFTNLDTWEHHVRGVPAGLASLNAGTSSGFELRLDGKAEGKEPASTEVKLTKAGAVQLGCHLHGSMRGFIFVTDSPWTLVTDANGVATVQGVPEGAAKVRVVHADQILETPPVAVNISPVTALSLPTQVQPRRRRP
;
A
#
# COMPACT_ATOMS: atom_id res chain seq x y z
N MET A 1 18.21 7.84 5.56
CA MET A 1 18.38 7.21 4.24
C MET A 1 17.30 7.71 3.30
N GLN A 2 17.63 7.93 2.03
CA GLN A 2 16.66 8.30 0.99
C GLN A 2 16.58 7.20 -0.07
N VAL A 3 15.36 6.86 -0.49
CA VAL A 3 15.11 5.97 -1.62
C VAL A 3 14.31 6.74 -2.68
N ILE A 4 14.84 6.79 -3.89
CA ILE A 4 14.17 7.34 -5.07
C ILE A 4 13.70 6.15 -5.89
N VAL A 5 12.40 6.08 -6.19
CA VAL A 5 11.81 5.02 -6.99
C VAL A 5 11.43 5.59 -8.35
N LEU A 6 11.84 4.90 -9.41
CA LEU A 6 11.56 5.28 -10.78
C LEU A 6 10.64 4.27 -11.46
N GLY A 7 9.70 4.76 -12.25
CA GLY A 7 8.87 3.95 -13.13
C GLY A 7 9.65 3.41 -14.32
N ARG A 8 8.98 2.60 -15.15
CA ARG A 8 9.55 2.00 -16.36
C ARG A 8 10.08 3.03 -17.36
N ASP A 9 9.48 4.21 -17.39
CA ASP A 9 9.85 5.33 -18.25
C ASP A 9 10.98 6.21 -17.66
N GLY A 10 11.56 5.81 -16.53
CA GLY A 10 12.61 6.54 -15.82
C GLY A 10 12.12 7.76 -15.05
N ARG A 11 10.80 8.01 -15.00
CA ARG A 11 10.22 9.13 -14.24
C ARG A 11 9.99 8.74 -12.78
N PRO A 12 9.92 9.73 -11.87
CA PRO A 12 9.53 9.50 -10.49
C PRO A 12 8.24 8.67 -10.34
N LEU A 13 8.29 7.66 -9.48
CA LEU A 13 7.15 6.80 -9.18
C LEU A 13 6.58 7.11 -7.80
N SER A 14 5.48 7.86 -7.77
CA SER A 14 4.69 8.08 -6.55
C SER A 14 3.90 6.85 -6.13
N ASP A 15 3.38 6.84 -4.90
CA ASP A 15 2.52 5.77 -4.37
C ASP A 15 3.19 4.38 -4.31
N ALA A 16 4.52 4.30 -4.43
CA ALA A 16 5.29 3.08 -4.28
C ALA A 16 5.62 2.85 -2.80
N VAL A 17 5.39 1.63 -2.32
CA VAL A 17 5.73 1.23 -0.96
C VAL A 17 7.18 0.73 -0.95
N VAL A 18 8.03 1.41 -0.22
CA VAL A 18 9.42 1.03 0.05
C VAL A 18 9.47 0.34 1.41
N VAL A 19 9.96 -0.90 1.43
CA VAL A 19 10.17 -1.70 2.63
C VAL A 19 11.67 -1.91 2.82
N ILE A 20 12.20 -1.57 3.99
CA ILE A 20 13.60 -1.78 4.35
C ILE A 20 13.69 -2.84 5.46
N GLU A 21 14.53 -3.84 5.22
CA GLU A 21 14.73 -5.00 6.09
C GLU A 21 16.23 -5.17 6.38
N PRO A 22 16.74 -4.74 7.54
CA PRO A 22 18.10 -5.06 7.98
C PRO A 22 18.34 -6.57 7.99
N THR A 23 19.49 -7.01 7.48
CA THR A 23 19.85 -8.43 7.40
C THR A 23 20.68 -8.92 8.58
N SER A 24 21.07 -8.02 9.47
CA SER A 24 21.82 -8.29 10.70
C SER A 24 21.22 -7.53 11.87
N GLY A 25 21.36 -8.06 13.07
CA GLY A 25 20.80 -7.48 14.29
C GLY A 25 19.40 -8.01 14.64
N ALA A 26 18.82 -7.46 15.71
CA ALA A 26 17.49 -7.85 16.15
C ALA A 26 16.41 -7.35 15.16
N LYS A 27 15.41 -8.19 14.89
CA LYS A 27 14.22 -7.75 14.14
C LYS A 27 13.57 -6.58 14.91
N PRO A 28 13.27 -5.46 14.25
CA PRO A 28 12.57 -4.36 14.92
C PRO A 28 11.23 -4.83 15.48
N ALA A 29 10.77 -4.18 16.55
CA ALA A 29 9.39 -4.31 16.97
C ALA A 29 8.47 -3.81 15.85
N ALA A 30 7.39 -4.55 15.60
CA ALA A 30 6.35 -4.09 14.69
C ALA A 30 5.73 -2.79 15.24
N PRO A 31 5.38 -1.82 14.40
CA PRO A 31 4.69 -0.62 14.85
C PRO A 31 3.34 -0.95 15.51
N ALA A 32 2.90 -0.11 16.43
CA ALA A 32 1.61 -0.28 17.07
C ALA A 32 0.46 -0.19 16.04
N PRO A 33 -0.58 -1.04 16.14
CA PRO A 33 -1.77 -0.93 15.31
C PRO A 33 -2.42 0.45 15.39
N LEU A 34 -2.98 0.91 14.27
CA LEU A 34 -3.71 2.18 14.18
C LEU A 34 -5.12 1.98 13.62
N SER A 35 -5.92 3.04 13.66
CA SER A 35 -7.19 3.13 12.93
C SER A 35 -7.07 4.19 11.84
N THR A 36 -7.53 3.89 10.63
CA THR A 36 -7.53 4.83 9.50
C THR A 36 -8.78 4.67 8.66
N VAL A 37 -9.03 5.63 7.77
CA VAL A 37 -10.20 5.67 6.89
C VAL A 37 -9.76 5.64 5.43
N VAL A 38 -10.43 4.81 4.62
CA VAL A 38 -10.37 4.85 3.15
C VAL A 38 -11.75 5.17 2.63
N THR A 39 -11.88 6.33 1.99
CA THR A 39 -13.15 6.79 1.42
C THR A 39 -13.31 6.31 -0.02
N GLN A 40 -14.55 6.09 -0.43
CA GLN A 40 -14.97 5.89 -1.81
C GLN A 40 -15.59 7.19 -2.28
N GLN A 41 -14.92 7.92 -3.16
CA GLN A 41 -15.37 9.22 -3.64
C GLN A 41 -14.93 9.42 -5.09
N LYS A 42 -15.82 9.93 -5.94
CA LYS A 42 -15.62 10.07 -7.38
C LYS A 42 -15.16 8.76 -8.03
N MET A 43 -15.74 7.62 -7.61
CA MET A 43 -15.36 6.27 -8.07
C MET A 43 -13.88 5.93 -7.83
N GLN A 44 -13.29 6.44 -6.75
CA GLN A 44 -11.91 6.19 -6.35
C GLN A 44 -11.82 5.81 -4.87
N PHE A 45 -10.83 5.01 -4.51
CA PHE A 45 -10.39 4.86 -3.13
C PHE A 45 -9.45 6.02 -2.76
N VAL A 46 -9.74 6.71 -1.67
CA VAL A 46 -8.95 7.86 -1.19
C VAL A 46 -8.63 7.68 0.30
N PRO A 47 -7.34 7.58 0.68
CA PRO A 47 -6.18 7.55 -0.20
C PRO A 47 -6.13 6.28 -1.07
N GLY A 48 -5.53 6.38 -2.25
CA GLY A 48 -5.42 5.25 -3.19
C GLY A 48 -4.37 4.21 -2.76
N THR A 49 -3.34 4.64 -2.01
CA THR A 49 -2.34 3.78 -1.39
C THR A 49 -2.26 4.10 0.10
N SER A 50 -2.23 3.08 0.96
CA SER A 50 -2.01 3.21 2.40
C SER A 50 -0.98 2.20 2.91
N VAL A 51 -0.20 2.59 3.91
CA VAL A 51 0.62 1.66 4.71
C VAL A 51 0.04 1.64 6.11
N VAL A 52 -0.25 0.45 6.64
CA VAL A 52 -0.77 0.30 8.01
C VAL A 52 -0.03 -0.84 8.73
N PRO A 53 0.23 -0.73 10.04
CA PRO A 53 0.81 -1.82 10.80
C PRO A 53 -0.11 -3.04 10.87
N VAL A 54 0.46 -4.24 11.02
CA VAL A 54 -0.31 -5.47 11.32
C VAL A 54 -1.21 -5.26 12.53
N GLY A 55 -2.46 -5.68 12.42
CA GLY A 55 -3.49 -5.54 13.46
C GLY A 55 -4.31 -4.27 13.36
N SER A 56 -3.97 -3.35 12.46
CA SER A 56 -4.69 -2.09 12.24
C SER A 56 -6.11 -2.29 11.73
N ARG A 57 -6.95 -1.30 11.99
CA ARG A 57 -8.34 -1.21 11.54
C ARG A 57 -8.46 -0.18 10.43
N VAL A 58 -9.12 -0.56 9.34
CA VAL A 58 -9.40 0.33 8.21
C VAL A 58 -10.90 0.43 8.06
N THR A 59 -11.43 1.63 8.26
CA THR A 59 -12.84 1.94 8.00
C THR A 59 -12.99 2.38 6.56
N PHE A 60 -13.80 1.64 5.80
CA PHE A 60 -14.19 2.02 4.47
C PHE A 60 -15.49 2.82 4.52
N THR A 61 -15.51 3.99 3.88
CA THR A 61 -16.66 4.91 3.92
C THR A 61 -17.08 5.30 2.50
N ASN A 62 -18.36 5.15 2.15
CA ASN A 62 -18.87 5.56 0.84
C ASN A 62 -19.39 7.00 0.86
N LEU A 63 -18.72 7.90 0.12
CA LEU A 63 -19.10 9.30 -0.03
C LEU A 63 -19.81 9.59 -1.36
N ASP A 64 -19.82 8.65 -2.30
CA ASP A 64 -20.57 8.75 -3.55
C ASP A 64 -22.06 8.49 -3.30
N THR A 65 -22.93 9.05 -4.14
CA THR A 65 -24.39 8.89 -4.02
C THR A 65 -24.90 7.55 -4.54
N TRP A 66 -24.02 6.70 -5.08
CA TRP A 66 -24.33 5.36 -5.53
C TRP A 66 -23.54 4.33 -4.73
N GLU A 67 -24.05 3.10 -4.72
CA GLU A 67 -23.42 1.99 -4.04
C GLU A 67 -22.06 1.65 -4.62
N HIS A 68 -21.15 1.23 -3.75
CA HIS A 68 -19.88 0.62 -4.14
C HIS A 68 -19.59 -0.64 -3.35
N HIS A 69 -18.72 -1.47 -3.94
CA HIS A 69 -18.13 -2.61 -3.25
C HIS A 69 -16.69 -2.28 -2.86
N VAL A 70 -16.24 -2.84 -1.74
CA VAL A 70 -14.83 -2.90 -1.36
C VAL A 70 -14.40 -4.34 -1.30
N ARG A 71 -13.59 -4.76 -2.26
CA ARG A 71 -12.98 -6.09 -2.27
C ARG A 71 -11.50 -5.96 -2.00
N GLY A 72 -11.02 -6.57 -0.92
CA GLY A 72 -9.60 -6.66 -0.59
C GLY A 72 -9.10 -8.09 -0.78
N VAL A 73 -8.07 -8.27 -1.60
CA VAL A 73 -7.42 -9.59 -1.84
C VAL A 73 -5.90 -9.47 -1.71
N PRO A 74 -5.18 -10.54 -1.28
CA PRO A 74 -3.73 -10.55 -1.35
C PRO A 74 -3.22 -10.27 -2.78
N ALA A 75 -2.21 -9.42 -2.89
CA ALA A 75 -1.59 -9.07 -4.17
C ALA A 75 -0.35 -9.94 -4.46
N GLY A 76 0.12 -9.92 -5.72
CA GLY A 76 1.37 -10.58 -6.12
C GLY A 76 1.32 -12.11 -5.98
N LEU A 77 2.46 -12.72 -5.64
CA LEU A 77 2.61 -14.17 -5.47
C LEU A 77 1.74 -14.71 -4.33
N ALA A 78 1.42 -13.88 -3.33
CA ALA A 78 0.50 -14.26 -2.26
C ALA A 78 -0.91 -14.56 -2.79
N SER A 79 -1.29 -13.99 -3.94
CA SER A 79 -2.56 -14.28 -4.63
C SER A 79 -2.62 -15.70 -5.18
N LEU A 80 -1.47 -16.29 -5.59
CA LEU A 80 -1.41 -17.64 -6.13
C LEU A 80 -1.76 -18.72 -5.10
N ASN A 81 -1.55 -18.42 -3.82
CA ASN A 81 -1.86 -19.31 -2.69
C ASN A 81 -3.04 -18.79 -1.85
N ALA A 82 -3.78 -17.80 -2.35
CA ALA A 82 -4.93 -17.24 -1.66
C ALA A 82 -6.10 -18.22 -1.71
N GLY A 83 -6.46 -18.83 -0.57
CA GLY A 83 -7.69 -19.61 -0.44
C GLY A 83 -8.94 -18.74 -0.61
N THR A 84 -10.11 -19.35 -0.76
CA THR A 84 -11.41 -18.66 -0.97
C THR A 84 -11.79 -17.65 0.13
N SER A 85 -11.21 -17.78 1.32
CA SER A 85 -11.37 -16.88 2.47
C SER A 85 -10.23 -15.87 2.65
N SER A 86 -9.28 -15.80 1.70
CA SER A 86 -8.16 -14.86 1.77
C SER A 86 -8.59 -13.50 1.23
N GLY A 87 -9.14 -12.66 2.12
CA GLY A 87 -9.56 -11.31 1.79
C GLY A 87 -10.82 -10.89 2.53
N PHE A 88 -11.52 -9.91 1.96
CA PHE A 88 -12.82 -9.44 2.41
C PHE A 88 -13.59 -8.81 1.24
N GLU A 89 -14.91 -8.78 1.38
CA GLU A 89 -15.80 -8.09 0.46
C GLU A 89 -16.88 -7.36 1.25
N LEU A 90 -17.08 -6.08 0.95
CA LEU A 90 -18.05 -5.21 1.57
C LEU A 90 -18.95 -4.61 0.51
N ARG A 91 -20.21 -4.39 0.84
CA ARG A 91 -21.15 -3.59 0.06
C ARG A 91 -21.54 -2.38 0.90
N LEU A 92 -21.34 -1.18 0.36
CA LEU A 92 -21.62 0.09 1.04
C LEU A 92 -22.60 0.91 0.21
N ASP A 93 -23.76 1.18 0.81
CA ASP A 93 -24.81 1.99 0.20
C ASP A 93 -24.30 3.38 -0.21
N GLY A 94 -24.95 3.97 -1.22
CA GLY A 94 -24.68 5.36 -1.61
C GLY A 94 -25.07 6.34 -0.50
N LYS A 95 -24.30 7.42 -0.38
CA LYS A 95 -24.56 8.50 0.56
C LYS A 95 -25.86 9.23 0.19
N ALA A 96 -26.88 9.07 1.04
CA ALA A 96 -28.11 9.84 0.94
C ALA A 96 -27.96 11.24 1.57
N GLU A 97 -28.69 12.21 1.03
CA GLU A 97 -28.73 13.57 1.58
C GLU A 97 -29.23 13.56 3.04
N GLY A 98 -28.57 14.33 3.91
CA GLY A 98 -28.91 14.41 5.33
C GLY A 98 -28.64 13.14 6.16
N LYS A 99 -28.01 12.11 5.58
CA LYS A 99 -27.61 10.89 6.29
C LYS A 99 -26.10 10.75 6.40
N GLU A 100 -25.67 10.06 7.46
CA GLU A 100 -24.28 9.65 7.61
C GLU A 100 -23.88 8.67 6.49
N PRO A 101 -22.66 8.80 5.94
CA PRO A 101 -22.10 7.86 4.97
C PRO A 101 -22.09 6.42 5.47
N ALA A 102 -22.44 5.47 4.60
CA ALA A 102 -22.29 4.04 4.89
C ALA A 102 -20.81 3.74 5.14
N SER A 103 -20.51 3.10 6.28
CA SER A 103 -19.15 2.79 6.70
C SER A 103 -19.04 1.38 7.26
N THR A 104 -17.94 0.69 7.00
CA THR A 104 -17.64 -0.64 7.59
C THR A 104 -16.15 -0.78 7.86
N GLU A 105 -15.81 -1.30 9.03
CA GLU A 105 -14.42 -1.49 9.48
C GLU A 105 -13.92 -2.91 9.19
N VAL A 106 -12.66 -3.00 8.73
CA VAL A 106 -11.93 -4.25 8.53
C VAL A 106 -10.63 -4.24 9.33
N LYS A 107 -10.38 -5.31 10.10
CA LYS A 107 -9.09 -5.51 10.78
C LYS A 107 -8.13 -6.29 9.88
N LEU A 108 -6.94 -5.73 9.64
CA LEU A 108 -5.91 -6.34 8.78
C LEU A 108 -4.86 -7.04 9.63
N THR A 109 -4.87 -8.37 9.65
CA THR A 109 -4.06 -9.18 10.58
C THR A 109 -2.87 -9.89 9.94
N LYS A 110 -2.75 -9.85 8.61
CA LYS A 110 -1.66 -10.50 7.87
C LYS A 110 -0.81 -9.44 7.19
N ALA A 111 0.51 -9.51 7.41
CA ALA A 111 1.47 -8.65 6.71
C ALA A 111 1.45 -8.95 5.20
N GLY A 112 1.70 -7.92 4.40
CA GLY A 112 1.75 -8.01 2.94
C GLY A 112 0.82 -7.03 2.24
N ALA A 113 0.84 -7.14 0.92
CA ALA A 113 0.06 -6.28 0.04
C ALA A 113 -1.39 -6.78 -0.12
N VAL A 114 -2.33 -5.86 0.03
CA VAL A 114 -3.76 -6.05 -0.21
C VAL A 114 -4.18 -5.14 -1.36
N GLN A 115 -4.59 -5.74 -2.47
CA GLN A 115 -5.17 -5.02 -3.59
C GLN A 115 -6.66 -4.79 -3.33
N LEU A 116 -7.09 -3.54 -3.48
CA LEU A 116 -8.49 -3.13 -3.40
C LEU A 116 -9.10 -3.00 -4.80
N GLY A 117 -10.37 -3.38 -4.92
CA GLY A 117 -11.18 -3.17 -6.11
C GLY A 117 -12.66 -3.02 -5.79
N CYS A 118 -13.43 -2.50 -6.75
CA CYS A 118 -14.89 -2.48 -6.73
C CYS A 118 -15.45 -3.43 -7.78
N HIS A 119 -16.50 -4.19 -7.44
CA HIS A 119 -17.17 -5.12 -8.36
C HIS A 119 -17.83 -4.38 -9.53
N LEU A 120 -18.43 -3.22 -9.25
CA LEU A 120 -19.22 -2.44 -10.21
C LEU A 120 -18.34 -1.54 -11.10
N HIS A 121 -17.20 -1.07 -10.56
CA HIS A 121 -16.35 -0.07 -11.22
C HIS A 121 -14.92 -0.59 -11.35
N GLY A 122 -14.61 -1.25 -12.47
CA GLY A 122 -13.28 -1.87 -12.70
C GLY A 122 -12.09 -0.89 -12.68
N SER A 123 -12.34 0.42 -12.84
CA SER A 123 -11.31 1.47 -12.71
C SER A 123 -11.01 1.84 -11.26
N MET A 124 -11.94 1.56 -10.34
CA MET A 124 -11.82 1.89 -8.92
C MET A 124 -10.91 0.87 -8.24
N ARG A 125 -9.69 1.29 -7.95
CA ARG A 125 -8.60 0.44 -7.47
C ARG A 125 -7.85 1.15 -6.36
N GLY A 126 -7.37 0.38 -5.40
CA GLY A 126 -6.58 0.90 -4.29
C GLY A 126 -5.60 -0.15 -3.80
N PHE A 127 -4.77 0.24 -2.85
CA PHE A 127 -3.70 -0.61 -2.37
C PHE A 127 -3.44 -0.34 -0.89
N ILE A 128 -3.43 -1.39 -0.08
CA ILE A 128 -3.03 -1.31 1.32
C ILE A 128 -1.84 -2.23 1.51
N PHE A 129 -0.74 -1.71 2.02
CA PHE A 129 0.38 -2.53 2.46
C PHE A 129 0.35 -2.65 3.98
N VAL A 130 0.15 -3.88 4.46
CA VAL A 130 0.13 -4.20 5.88
C VAL A 130 1.56 -4.53 6.30
N THR A 131 2.18 -3.69 7.12
CA THR A 131 3.60 -3.82 7.48
C THR A 131 3.81 -4.39 8.89
N ASP A 132 4.81 -5.25 9.03
CA ASP A 132 5.37 -5.69 10.32
C ASP A 132 6.74 -5.03 10.60
N SER A 133 7.17 -4.07 9.78
CA SER A 133 8.43 -3.34 9.88
C SER A 133 8.18 -1.83 10.03
N PRO A 134 8.87 -1.14 10.96
CA PRO A 134 8.78 0.32 11.10
C PRO A 134 9.39 1.09 9.92
N TRP A 135 10.18 0.43 9.07
CA TRP A 135 10.86 1.06 7.93
C TRP A 135 10.12 0.79 6.63
N THR A 136 8.82 1.11 6.64
CA THR A 136 7.93 0.99 5.47
C THR A 136 7.27 2.32 5.18
N LEU A 137 7.51 2.89 3.99
CA LEU A 137 7.01 4.21 3.62
C LEU A 137 6.48 4.22 2.18
N VAL A 138 5.59 5.16 1.91
CA VAL A 138 5.07 5.44 0.57
C VAL A 138 5.89 6.57 -0.05
N THR A 139 6.26 6.45 -1.33
CA THR A 139 6.92 7.51 -2.06
C THR A 139 5.98 8.69 -2.35
N ASP A 140 6.52 9.90 -2.26
CA ASP A 140 5.81 11.12 -2.60
C ASP A 140 5.67 11.34 -4.12
N ALA A 141 5.14 12.50 -4.53
CA ALA A 141 4.99 12.88 -5.94
C ALA A 141 6.33 12.94 -6.72
N ASN A 142 7.45 13.06 -6.02
CA ASN A 142 8.81 13.06 -6.59
C ASN A 142 9.44 11.65 -6.54
N GLY A 143 8.66 10.62 -6.20
CA GLY A 143 9.13 9.25 -6.11
C GLY A 143 10.07 9.01 -4.93
N VAL A 144 10.07 9.90 -3.93
CA VAL A 144 11.02 9.88 -2.82
C VAL A 144 10.36 9.29 -1.57
N ALA A 145 11.05 8.32 -0.94
CA ALA A 145 10.77 7.86 0.41
C ALA A 145 11.98 8.20 1.30
N THR A 146 11.75 9.02 2.34
CA THR A 146 12.79 9.38 3.32
C THR A 146 12.58 8.59 4.59
N VAL A 147 13.49 7.65 4.85
CA VAL A 147 13.40 6.73 5.99
C VAL A 147 14.36 7.15 7.10
N GLN A 148 13.83 7.26 8.30
CA GLN A 148 14.57 7.63 9.51
C GLN A 148 14.74 6.40 10.43
N GLY A 149 15.77 6.46 11.27
CA GLY A 149 15.99 5.45 12.32
C GLY A 149 16.27 4.03 11.82
N VAL A 150 16.73 3.87 10.58
CA VAL A 150 17.21 2.57 10.09
C VAL A 150 18.63 2.34 10.62
N PRO A 151 18.93 1.19 11.25
CA PRO A 151 20.28 0.85 11.66
C PRO A 151 21.26 0.85 10.49
N GLU A 152 22.49 1.26 10.74
CA GLU A 152 23.58 1.11 9.78
C GLU A 152 23.94 -0.36 9.55
N GLY A 153 24.47 -0.67 8.38
CA GLY A 153 24.89 -2.01 7.98
C GLY A 153 24.04 -2.64 6.88
N ALA A 154 24.18 -3.95 6.70
CA ALA A 154 23.56 -4.67 5.61
C ALA A 154 22.02 -4.74 5.73
N ALA A 155 21.32 -4.44 4.65
CA ALA A 155 19.87 -4.48 4.55
C ALA A 155 19.41 -4.91 3.15
N LYS A 156 18.12 -5.23 3.04
CA LYS A 156 17.41 -5.42 1.78
C LYS A 156 16.34 -4.35 1.64
N VAL A 157 16.21 -3.80 0.44
CA VAL A 157 15.15 -2.84 0.08
C VAL A 157 14.24 -3.48 -0.95
N ARG A 158 12.95 -3.52 -0.68
CA ARG A 158 11.93 -3.99 -1.61
C ARG A 158 10.99 -2.85 -1.95
N VAL A 159 10.58 -2.79 -3.22
CA VAL A 159 9.57 -1.87 -3.72
C VAL A 159 8.33 -2.67 -4.11
N VAL A 160 7.16 -2.23 -3.65
CA VAL A 160 5.87 -2.81 -4.01
C VAL A 160 4.94 -1.70 -4.51
N HIS A 161 4.19 -1.94 -5.57
CA HIS A 161 3.27 -0.95 -6.13
C HIS A 161 1.97 -1.59 -6.64
N ALA A 162 0.86 -0.84 -6.61
CA ALA A 162 -0.47 -1.32 -7.01
C ALA A 162 -0.55 -1.77 -8.49
N ASP A 163 0.20 -1.11 -9.37
CA ASP A 163 0.29 -1.43 -10.80
C ASP A 163 1.46 -2.38 -11.14
N GLN A 164 2.07 -3.02 -10.14
CA GLN A 164 3.15 -3.98 -10.37
C GLN A 164 2.61 -5.30 -10.91
N ILE A 165 3.16 -5.75 -12.04
CA ILE A 165 2.80 -7.03 -12.67
C ILE A 165 3.68 -8.17 -12.15
N LEU A 166 4.97 -7.90 -11.96
CA LEU A 166 5.96 -8.86 -11.49
C LEU A 166 6.64 -8.35 -10.23
N GLU A 167 6.70 -9.20 -9.21
CA GLU A 167 7.50 -8.92 -8.02
C GLU A 167 8.97 -8.78 -8.41
N THR A 168 9.60 -7.72 -7.92
CA THR A 168 11.04 -7.49 -8.12
C THR A 168 11.79 -8.00 -6.89
N PRO A 169 12.90 -8.74 -7.07
CA PRO A 169 13.72 -9.18 -5.94
C PRO A 169 14.17 -8.00 -5.09
N PRO A 170 14.27 -8.16 -3.75
CA PRO A 170 14.84 -7.12 -2.90
C PRO A 170 16.29 -6.80 -3.30
N VAL A 171 16.64 -5.52 -3.26
CA VAL A 171 17.99 -5.02 -3.55
C VAL A 171 18.80 -4.98 -2.26
N ALA A 172 19.97 -5.62 -2.26
CA ALA A 172 20.90 -5.53 -1.14
C ALA A 172 21.54 -4.14 -1.08
N VAL A 173 21.63 -3.56 0.11
CA VAL A 173 22.24 -2.25 0.36
C VAL A 173 23.04 -2.30 1.67
N ASN A 174 24.09 -1.50 1.76
CA ASN A 174 24.75 -1.22 3.02
C ASN A 174 24.39 0.21 3.46
N ILE A 175 23.63 0.31 4.56
CA ILE A 175 23.09 1.57 5.08
C ILE A 175 24.17 2.32 5.86
N SER A 176 24.28 3.61 5.56
CA SER A 176 25.09 4.62 6.25
C SER A 176 24.29 5.92 6.38
N PRO A 177 24.76 6.93 7.14
CA PRO A 177 24.03 8.17 7.37
C PRO A 177 23.63 8.94 6.09
N VAL A 178 24.42 8.79 5.02
CA VAL A 178 24.25 9.50 3.75
C VAL A 178 23.75 8.60 2.61
N THR A 179 23.24 7.40 2.90
CA THR A 179 22.75 6.50 1.85
C THR A 179 21.58 7.12 1.09
N ALA A 180 21.78 7.28 -0.22
CA ALA A 180 20.77 7.57 -1.22
C ALA A 180 20.74 6.42 -2.25
N LEU A 181 19.58 5.82 -2.46
CA LEU A 181 19.40 4.66 -3.34
C LEU A 181 18.38 5.00 -4.43
N SER A 182 18.74 4.81 -5.69
CA SER A 182 17.81 4.95 -6.81
C SER A 182 17.40 3.57 -7.33
N LEU A 183 16.10 3.26 -7.29
CA LEU A 183 15.53 1.97 -7.64
C LEU A 183 14.63 2.09 -8.88
N PRO A 184 15.11 1.68 -10.08
CA PRO A 184 14.24 1.56 -11.24
C PRO A 184 13.30 0.37 -11.07
N THR A 185 12.07 0.51 -11.57
CA THR A 185 11.06 -0.54 -11.59
C THR A 185 10.54 -0.78 -13.00
N GLN A 186 9.81 -1.88 -13.20
CA GLN A 186 9.07 -2.13 -14.45
C GLN A 186 7.63 -1.60 -14.37
N VAL A 187 7.30 -0.83 -13.34
CA VAL A 187 5.95 -0.31 -13.11
C VAL A 187 5.67 0.82 -14.11
N GLN A 188 4.55 0.70 -14.81
CA GLN A 188 3.97 1.81 -15.56
C GLN A 188 2.67 2.22 -14.87
N PRO A 189 2.65 3.34 -14.12
CA PRO A 189 1.45 3.78 -13.43
C PRO A 189 0.32 4.00 -14.41
N ARG A 190 -0.84 3.43 -14.11
CA ARG A 190 -2.05 3.79 -14.86
C ARG A 190 -2.49 5.18 -14.42
N ARG A 191 -2.82 6.05 -15.37
CA ARG A 191 -3.40 7.36 -15.04
C ARG A 191 -4.68 7.16 -14.24
N ARG A 192 -4.74 7.73 -13.03
CA ARG A 192 -6.01 7.88 -12.32
C ARG A 192 -6.86 8.88 -13.11
N ARG A 193 -8.11 8.51 -13.41
CA ARG A 193 -9.05 9.44 -14.06
C ARG A 193 -9.47 10.48 -13.01
N PRO A 194 -9.49 11.78 -13.35
CA PRO A 194 -9.90 12.84 -12.42
C PRO A 194 -11.39 12.74 -12.05
#